data_AF-A0A7V9F6T7-F1
#
_entry.id   AF-A0A7V9F6T7-F1
#
_cell.length_a   1.000
_cell.length_b   1.000
_cell.length_c   1.000
_cell.angle_alpha   90.00
_cell.angle_beta   90.00
_cell.angle_gamma   90.00
#
_symmetry.space_group_name_H-M   'P 1'
#
loop_
_entity.id
_entity.type
_entity.pdbx_description
1 polymer ?
#
loop_
_entity_poly.entity_id
_entity_poly.type
_entity_poly.pdbx_seq_one_letter_code
_entity_poly.pdbx_strand_id
1 'polypeptide(L)'
;LEDGYGDRGDETEDADVVGAVTAIAQAGLRGSAPPFWGVRCKSFEAASRARGLRTLDLALGSALAVGPLPAGFVVTLPKVTTTEQVTGMVEACTRLERAYGLETRRLHFEIQVETPQAILGADGTASVARWLEEADGRCSGLHFGTYDYTAALGIAAAYQSMEHPAADHAKAVMALAATGTRARLSDGSTNIVPVGDEAAVHQAWALHARLVRRHLERGYFQGWDLHPAQLPTRYLATYLFFREGLAEVLRRLRIYLSGHGGGAVMDEPATAQALAAFVRRGVHCGAVTLDEVQSQAGVGFAILDDVTARRADLSAVRDAMAASTADT
;
A
#
# COMPACT_ATOMS: atom_id res chain seq x y z
N LEU A 1 3.52 -13.21 13.16
CA LEU A 1 4.94 -13.46 13.48
C LEU A 1 5.58 -12.33 14.29
N GLU A 2 4.82 -11.29 14.65
CA GLU A 2 5.34 -10.12 15.38
C GLU A 2 4.28 -9.72 16.45
N ASP A 3 4.15 -8.46 16.86
CA ASP A 3 3.41 -8.02 18.06
C ASP A 3 1.97 -8.55 18.13
N GLY A 4 1.22 -8.53 17.02
CA GLY A 4 -0.14 -9.08 16.98
C GLY A 4 -0.24 -10.60 17.04
N TYR A 5 0.86 -11.31 16.78
CA TYR A 5 0.97 -12.76 16.93
C TYR A 5 1.51 -13.12 18.32
N GLY A 6 2.41 -12.33 18.90
CA GLY A 6 3.05 -12.63 20.17
C GLY A 6 4.08 -13.76 20.09
N ASP A 7 4.58 -14.19 21.23
CA ASP A 7 5.52 -15.31 21.34
C ASP A 7 4.77 -16.63 21.56
N ARG A 8 4.84 -17.52 20.58
CA ARG A 8 4.25 -18.87 20.61
C ARG A 8 5.31 -19.99 20.61
N GLY A 9 6.58 -19.61 20.76
CA GLY A 9 7.72 -20.51 20.57
C GLY A 9 8.07 -20.76 19.10
N ASP A 10 9.33 -21.13 18.86
CA ASP A 10 9.89 -21.27 17.52
C ASP A 10 9.19 -22.35 16.68
N GLU A 11 8.86 -23.50 17.26
CA GLU A 11 8.22 -24.61 16.55
C GLU A 11 6.82 -24.26 16.06
N THR A 12 6.03 -23.60 16.90
CA THR A 12 4.68 -23.13 16.54
C THR A 12 4.76 -22.08 15.44
N GLU A 13 5.68 -21.12 15.58
CA GLU A 13 5.86 -20.08 14.56
C GLU A 13 6.31 -20.67 13.22
N ASP A 14 7.21 -21.66 13.24
CA ASP A 14 7.63 -22.38 12.04
C ASP A 14 6.45 -23.08 11.36
N ALA A 15 5.66 -23.84 12.11
CA ALA A 15 4.50 -24.56 11.59
C ALA A 15 3.46 -23.61 10.97
N ASP A 16 3.19 -22.47 11.62
CA ASP A 16 2.24 -21.48 11.13
C ASP A 16 2.74 -20.78 9.85
N VAL A 17 4.05 -20.45 9.78
CA VAL A 17 4.66 -19.89 8.56
C VAL A 17 4.55 -20.88 7.40
N VAL A 18 4.93 -22.14 7.62
CA VAL A 18 4.85 -23.19 6.59
C VAL A 18 3.41 -23.34 6.12
N GLY A 19 2.46 -23.51 7.05
CA GLY A 19 1.04 -23.69 6.73
C GLY A 19 0.45 -22.53 5.93
N ALA A 20 0.66 -21.29 6.38
CA ALA A 20 0.13 -20.10 5.72
C ALA A 20 0.71 -19.92 4.31
N VAL A 21 2.02 -20.09 4.15
CA VAL A 21 2.69 -19.87 2.87
C VAL A 21 2.40 -21.00 1.88
N THR A 22 2.35 -22.26 2.33
CA THR A 22 1.90 -23.37 1.48
C THR A 22 0.49 -23.15 0.96
N ALA A 23 -0.44 -22.66 1.78
CA ALA A 23 -1.81 -22.36 1.34
C ALA A 23 -1.85 -21.29 0.24
N ILE A 24 -1.06 -20.21 0.37
CA ILE A 24 -0.97 -19.15 -0.65
C ILE A 24 -0.30 -19.68 -1.93
N ALA A 25 0.77 -20.46 -1.82
CA ALA A 25 1.44 -21.06 -2.96
C ALA A 25 0.49 -21.98 -3.75
N GLN A 26 -0.29 -22.81 -3.06
CA GLN A 26 -1.31 -23.65 -3.67
C GLN A 26 -2.43 -22.81 -4.32
N ALA A 27 -2.84 -21.70 -3.71
CA ALA A 27 -3.78 -20.76 -4.32
C ALA A 27 -3.19 -20.15 -5.60
N GLY A 28 -1.89 -19.88 -5.63
CA GLY A 28 -1.15 -19.41 -6.80
C GLY A 28 -1.19 -20.40 -7.96
N LEU A 29 -0.97 -21.69 -7.71
CA LEU A 29 -1.10 -22.74 -8.73
C LEU A 29 -2.52 -22.83 -9.32
N ARG A 30 -3.54 -22.44 -8.56
CA ARG A 30 -4.94 -22.38 -9.00
C ARG A 30 -5.33 -21.03 -9.65
N GLY A 31 -4.40 -20.09 -9.78
CA GLY A 31 -4.70 -18.74 -10.29
C GLY A 31 -5.58 -17.89 -9.36
N SER A 32 -5.59 -18.20 -8.05
CA SER A 32 -6.46 -17.59 -7.04
C SER A 32 -5.69 -16.88 -5.91
N ALA A 33 -4.36 -16.78 -6.00
CA ALA A 33 -3.57 -16.01 -5.06
C ALA A 33 -3.90 -14.51 -5.15
N PRO A 34 -3.83 -13.77 -4.03
CA PRO A 34 -3.96 -12.32 -4.08
C PRO A 34 -2.81 -11.70 -4.88
N PRO A 35 -3.02 -10.50 -5.48
CA PRO A 35 -2.02 -9.83 -6.31
C PRO A 35 -0.74 -9.45 -5.54
N PHE A 36 -0.85 -9.31 -4.22
CA PHE A 36 0.27 -9.11 -3.30
C PHE A 36 0.06 -10.00 -2.09
N TRP A 37 1.15 -10.59 -1.60
CA TRP A 37 1.15 -11.43 -0.41
C TRP A 37 2.53 -11.43 0.22
N GLY A 38 2.62 -11.84 1.46
CA GLY A 38 3.89 -11.71 2.16
C GLY A 38 3.84 -12.13 3.60
N VAL A 39 4.97 -11.89 4.27
CA VAL A 39 5.12 -12.04 5.70
C VAL A 39 5.69 -10.76 6.28
N ARG A 40 5.18 -10.36 7.45
CA ARG A 40 5.91 -9.45 8.33
C ARG A 40 6.80 -10.30 9.22
N CYS A 41 8.11 -10.29 8.97
CA CYS A 41 9.07 -11.01 9.82
C CYS A 41 9.31 -10.23 11.12
N LYS A 42 10.03 -10.83 12.07
CA LYS A 42 10.54 -10.08 13.22
C LYS A 42 11.60 -9.06 12.79
N SER A 43 11.83 -8.04 13.62
CA SER A 43 12.80 -6.98 13.35
C SER A 43 14.23 -7.52 13.29
N PHE A 44 15.13 -6.74 12.69
CA PHE A 44 16.56 -7.08 12.56
C PHE A 44 17.41 -6.61 13.75
N GLU A 45 16.77 -6.31 14.88
CA GLU A 45 17.45 -6.10 16.16
C GLU A 45 18.12 -7.38 16.65
N ALA A 46 19.16 -7.25 17.49
CA ALA A 46 19.99 -8.38 17.89
C ALA A 46 19.21 -9.57 18.47
N ALA A 47 18.18 -9.30 19.29
CA ALA A 47 17.38 -10.33 19.95
C ALA A 47 16.49 -11.13 19.00
N SER A 48 15.96 -10.50 17.95
CA SER A 48 14.95 -11.08 17.07
C SER A 48 15.46 -11.43 15.67
N ARG A 49 16.65 -10.94 15.28
CA ARG A 49 17.20 -11.07 13.93
C ARG A 49 17.30 -12.51 13.44
N ALA A 50 17.80 -13.43 14.27
CA ALA A 50 17.95 -14.84 13.89
C ALA A 50 16.59 -15.47 13.52
N ARG A 51 15.57 -15.18 14.35
CA ARG A 51 14.19 -15.61 14.15
C ARG A 51 13.56 -14.95 12.92
N GLY A 52 13.80 -13.65 12.71
CA GLY A 52 13.38 -12.94 11.50
C GLY A 52 13.91 -13.60 10.23
N LEU A 53 15.23 -13.86 10.17
CA LEU A 53 15.87 -14.55 9.03
C LEU A 53 15.35 -15.97 8.82
N ARG A 54 15.17 -16.75 9.90
CA ARG A 54 14.58 -18.10 9.84
C ARG A 54 13.19 -18.09 9.22
N THR A 55 12.35 -17.15 9.64
CA THR A 55 11.00 -16.96 9.08
C THR A 55 11.03 -16.68 7.58
N LEU A 56 11.97 -15.84 7.10
CA LEU A 56 12.10 -15.55 5.67
C LEU A 56 12.51 -16.78 4.87
N ASP A 57 13.48 -17.52 5.38
CA ASP A 57 13.96 -18.75 4.75
C ASP A 57 12.86 -19.81 4.67
N LEU A 58 12.14 -20.06 5.78
CA LEU A 58 11.02 -21.00 5.82
C LEU A 58 9.87 -20.59 4.89
N ALA A 59 9.52 -19.30 4.85
CA ALA A 59 8.49 -18.81 3.96
C ALA A 59 8.86 -19.08 2.49
N LEU A 60 10.06 -18.68 2.06
CA LEU A 60 10.49 -18.90 0.68
C LEU A 60 10.64 -20.38 0.33
N GLY A 61 11.31 -21.16 1.18
CA GLY A 61 11.52 -22.58 0.97
C GLY A 61 10.19 -23.34 0.88
N SER A 62 9.22 -23.02 1.74
CA SER A 62 7.90 -23.68 1.73
C SER A 62 7.07 -23.30 0.51
N ALA A 63 7.14 -22.04 0.05
CA ALA A 63 6.48 -21.63 -1.18
C ALA A 63 7.07 -22.35 -2.40
N LEU A 64 8.40 -22.39 -2.48
CA LEU A 64 9.13 -22.99 -3.60
C LEU A 64 9.03 -24.52 -3.65
N ALA A 65 8.80 -25.17 -2.50
CA ALA A 65 8.52 -26.59 -2.43
C ALA A 65 7.17 -26.97 -3.06
N VAL A 66 6.20 -26.03 -3.09
CA VAL A 66 4.89 -26.24 -3.75
C VAL A 66 5.00 -26.01 -5.26
N GLY A 67 5.78 -25.02 -5.69
CA GLY A 67 5.95 -24.67 -7.10
C GLY A 67 6.66 -23.32 -7.28
N PRO A 68 6.59 -22.70 -8.47
CA PRO A 68 7.17 -21.39 -8.70
C PRO A 68 6.62 -20.36 -7.70
N LEU A 69 7.49 -19.49 -7.17
CA LEU A 69 7.10 -18.46 -6.21
C LEU A 69 6.02 -17.55 -6.84
N PRO A 70 4.79 -17.51 -6.29
CA PRO A 70 3.73 -16.66 -6.83
C PRO A 70 4.17 -15.20 -6.93
N ALA A 71 3.67 -14.50 -7.96
CA ALA A 71 3.92 -13.07 -8.11
C ALA A 71 3.43 -12.29 -6.88
N GLY A 72 4.01 -11.10 -6.66
CA GLY A 72 3.58 -10.23 -5.58
C GLY A 72 4.09 -10.58 -4.17
N PHE A 73 5.00 -11.55 -4.03
CA PHE A 73 5.67 -11.81 -2.75
C PHE A 73 6.46 -10.59 -2.27
N VAL A 74 6.19 -10.14 -1.04
CA VAL A 74 6.88 -9.03 -0.39
C VAL A 74 7.10 -9.33 1.10
N VAL A 75 8.17 -8.80 1.67
CA VAL A 75 8.47 -8.93 3.10
C VAL A 75 8.28 -7.57 3.77
N THR A 76 7.53 -7.49 4.87
CA THR A 76 7.51 -6.28 5.69
C THR A 76 8.58 -6.36 6.77
N LEU A 77 9.52 -5.41 6.78
CA LEU A 77 10.56 -5.24 7.79
C LEU A 77 10.10 -4.25 8.87
N PRO A 78 9.81 -4.70 10.10
CA PRO A 78 9.38 -3.82 11.18
C PRO A 78 10.55 -3.22 11.96
N LYS A 79 10.23 -2.20 12.77
CA LYS A 79 11.10 -1.57 13.77
C LYS A 79 12.45 -1.15 13.19
N VAL A 80 12.42 -0.55 11.99
CA VAL A 80 13.63 0.01 11.37
C VAL A 80 14.01 1.29 12.11
N THR A 81 15.25 1.33 12.58
CA THR A 81 15.87 2.41 13.34
C THR A 81 17.18 2.86 12.71
N THR A 82 17.83 2.02 11.89
CA THR A 82 19.11 2.33 11.27
C THR A 82 19.19 1.92 9.81
N THR A 83 20.10 2.55 9.06
CA THR A 83 20.39 2.18 7.66
C THR A 83 20.95 0.77 7.54
N GLU A 84 21.69 0.28 8.53
CA GLU A 84 22.26 -1.08 8.56
C GLU A 84 21.19 -2.17 8.57
N GLN A 85 20.00 -1.91 9.14
CA GLN A 85 18.89 -2.86 9.04
C GLN A 85 18.35 -2.95 7.61
N VAL A 86 18.33 -1.83 6.88
CA VAL A 86 17.90 -1.77 5.47
C VAL A 86 18.90 -2.49 4.56
N THR A 87 20.19 -2.16 4.67
CA THR A 87 21.24 -2.83 3.89
C THR A 87 21.38 -4.29 4.29
N GLY A 88 21.15 -4.62 5.57
CA GLY A 88 21.04 -6.00 6.04
C GLY A 88 19.90 -6.78 5.39
N MET A 89 18.74 -6.15 5.16
CA MET A 89 17.63 -6.76 4.42
C MET A 89 17.96 -6.93 2.93
N VAL A 90 18.65 -5.96 2.31
CA VAL A 90 19.16 -6.10 0.93
C VAL A 90 20.08 -7.32 0.80
N GLU A 91 21.00 -7.50 1.76
CA GLU A 91 21.90 -8.65 1.81
C GLU A 91 21.13 -9.96 2.05
N ALA A 92 20.15 -9.97 2.96
CA ALA A 92 19.30 -11.14 3.20
C ALA A 92 18.54 -11.56 1.93
N CYS A 93 17.88 -10.62 1.24
CA CYS A 93 17.22 -10.88 -0.03
C CYS A 93 18.20 -11.42 -1.08
N THR A 94 19.38 -10.81 -1.21
CA THR A 94 20.39 -11.22 -2.20
C THR A 94 20.89 -12.63 -1.93
N ARG A 95 21.10 -13.01 -0.67
CA ARG A 95 21.50 -14.37 -0.29
C ARG A 95 20.40 -15.39 -0.55
N LEU A 96 19.16 -15.06 -0.20
CA LEU A 96 18.00 -15.93 -0.44
C LEU A 96 17.77 -16.14 -1.94
N GLU A 97 17.89 -15.09 -2.76
CA GLU A 97 17.81 -15.22 -4.23
C GLU A 97 18.86 -16.19 -4.76
N ARG A 98 20.12 -16.07 -4.32
CA ARG A 98 21.19 -16.99 -4.73
C ARG A 98 20.95 -18.42 -4.24
N ALA A 99 20.54 -18.58 -2.98
CA ALA A 99 20.31 -19.90 -2.38
C ALA A 99 19.18 -20.66 -3.06
N TYR A 100 18.12 -19.95 -3.48
CA TYR A 100 16.95 -20.51 -4.13
C TYR A 100 16.97 -20.42 -5.66
N GLY A 101 18.06 -19.92 -6.27
CA GLY A 101 18.18 -19.79 -7.72
C GLY A 101 17.19 -18.81 -8.36
N LEU A 102 16.74 -17.80 -7.60
CA LEU A 102 15.85 -16.75 -8.09
C LEU A 102 16.62 -15.69 -8.88
N GLU A 103 15.91 -15.01 -9.78
CA GLU A 103 16.46 -13.86 -10.50
C GLU A 103 16.90 -12.75 -9.52
N THR A 104 17.98 -12.05 -9.87
CA THR A 104 18.46 -10.89 -9.13
C THR A 104 17.36 -9.85 -8.97
N ARG A 105 17.13 -9.38 -7.74
CA ARG A 105 16.06 -8.42 -7.38
C ARG A 105 14.64 -8.94 -7.55
N ARG A 106 14.45 -10.27 -7.60
CA ARG A 106 13.12 -10.89 -7.53
C ARG A 106 12.41 -10.66 -6.19
N LEU A 107 13.17 -10.55 -5.09
CA LEU A 107 12.65 -10.32 -3.75
C LEU A 107 12.61 -8.81 -3.41
N HIS A 108 11.43 -8.36 -3.02
CA HIS A 108 11.17 -7.00 -2.56
C HIS A 108 10.76 -7.00 -1.09
N PHE A 109 10.94 -5.85 -0.44
CA PHE A 109 10.48 -5.63 0.92
C PHE A 109 9.76 -4.29 1.06
N GLU A 110 9.10 -4.11 2.18
CA GLU A 110 8.39 -2.93 2.63
C GLU A 110 8.94 -2.56 4.01
N ILE A 111 9.05 -1.27 4.32
CA ILE A 111 9.55 -0.80 5.61
C ILE A 111 8.37 -0.36 6.46
N GLN A 112 8.23 -0.90 7.67
CA GLN A 112 7.32 -0.33 8.67
C GLN A 112 8.01 0.88 9.32
N VAL A 113 7.52 2.06 8.98
CA VAL A 113 7.96 3.36 9.52
C VAL A 113 7.22 3.60 10.82
N GLU A 114 7.87 3.26 11.92
CA GLU A 114 7.23 3.27 13.24
C GLU A 114 8.13 3.78 14.36
N THR A 115 9.27 4.35 14.01
CA THR A 115 10.22 4.94 14.96
C THR A 115 10.42 6.42 14.65
N PRO A 116 10.56 7.31 15.66
CA PRO A 116 10.77 8.74 15.44
C PRO A 116 11.99 9.04 14.55
N GLN A 117 13.09 8.30 14.74
CA GLN A 117 14.30 8.46 13.93
C GLN A 117 14.12 8.14 12.44
N ALA A 118 13.10 7.35 12.06
CA ALA A 118 12.76 7.17 10.65
C ALA A 118 12.29 8.48 10.00
N ILE A 119 11.63 9.34 10.78
CA ILE A 119 11.08 10.63 10.33
C ILE A 119 12.12 11.74 10.47
N LEU A 120 12.88 11.76 11.56
CA LEU A 120 13.91 12.76 11.81
C LEU A 120 15.16 12.11 12.43
N GLY A 121 16.20 11.95 11.62
CA GLY A 121 17.51 11.47 12.05
C GLY A 121 18.25 12.50 12.91
N ALA A 122 19.29 12.04 13.60
CA ALA A 122 20.12 12.90 14.45
C ALA A 122 20.84 14.03 13.67
N ASP A 123 21.00 13.88 12.36
CA ASP A 123 21.57 14.87 11.44
C ASP A 123 20.52 15.85 10.89
N GLY A 124 19.26 15.75 11.34
CA GLY A 124 18.16 16.60 10.89
C GLY A 124 17.53 16.16 9.55
N THR A 125 17.95 15.03 8.98
CA THR A 125 17.40 14.53 7.72
C THR A 125 16.27 13.51 7.93
N ALA A 126 15.39 13.35 6.94
CA ALA A 126 14.39 12.29 6.95
C ALA A 126 15.05 10.95 6.59
N SER A 127 15.37 10.13 7.60
CA SER A 127 16.10 8.86 7.39
C SER A 127 15.36 7.91 6.44
N VAL A 128 14.03 7.91 6.45
CA VAL A 128 13.21 7.13 5.52
C VAL A 128 13.50 7.43 4.04
N ALA A 129 13.87 8.66 3.69
CA ALA A 129 14.24 9.00 2.31
C ALA A 129 15.55 8.31 1.90
N ARG A 130 16.56 8.35 2.79
CA ARG A 130 17.82 7.63 2.60
C ARG A 130 17.61 6.13 2.55
N TRP A 131 16.74 5.57 3.38
CA TRP A 131 16.45 4.13 3.38
C TRP A 131 15.85 3.64 2.06
N LEU A 132 15.06 4.47 1.36
CA LEU A 132 14.55 4.12 0.03
C LEU A 132 15.68 4.00 -1.00
N GLU A 133 16.69 4.86 -0.92
CA GLU A 133 17.89 4.81 -1.77
C GLU A 133 18.76 3.58 -1.45
N GLU A 134 19.06 3.37 -0.17
CA GLU A 134 19.91 2.28 0.33
C GLU A 134 19.26 0.89 0.17
N ALA A 135 17.97 0.84 -0.14
CA ALA A 135 17.24 -0.41 -0.40
C ALA A 135 17.57 -1.05 -1.77
N ASP A 136 18.49 -0.49 -2.57
CA ASP A 136 18.89 -1.02 -3.90
C ASP A 136 17.69 -1.30 -4.83
N GLY A 137 16.70 -0.40 -4.80
CA GLY A 137 15.48 -0.57 -5.57
C GLY A 137 14.66 -1.81 -5.15
N ARG A 138 14.81 -2.31 -3.92
CA ARG A 138 14.04 -3.43 -3.34
C ARG A 138 12.94 -3.00 -2.39
N CYS A 139 12.98 -1.78 -1.85
CA CYS A 139 11.85 -1.25 -1.08
C CYS A 139 10.69 -0.90 -2.03
N SER A 140 9.52 -1.48 -1.79
CA SER A 140 8.31 -1.34 -2.62
C SER A 140 7.15 -0.67 -1.89
N GLY A 141 7.30 -0.38 -0.60
CA GLY A 141 6.32 0.37 0.17
C GLY A 141 6.79 0.74 1.57
N LEU A 142 6.11 1.73 2.13
CA LEU A 142 6.30 2.25 3.48
C LEU A 142 4.98 2.14 4.25
N HIS A 143 5.02 1.50 5.42
CA HIS A 143 3.85 1.23 6.25
C HIS A 143 3.95 2.05 7.51
N PHE A 144 2.97 2.91 7.79
CA PHE A 144 3.00 3.70 9.01
C PHE A 144 2.58 2.84 10.22
N GLY A 145 3.49 2.65 11.19
CA GLY A 145 3.20 1.95 12.45
C GLY A 145 2.70 2.93 13.51
N THR A 146 1.37 3.07 13.62
CA THR A 146 0.73 4.12 14.43
C THR A 146 1.08 4.07 15.91
N TYR A 147 0.96 2.89 16.52
CA TYR A 147 1.04 2.76 17.98
C TYR A 147 2.49 2.80 18.46
N ASP A 148 3.41 2.08 17.80
CA ASP A 148 4.84 2.14 18.11
C ASP A 148 5.38 3.57 17.95
N TYR A 149 5.03 4.25 16.85
CA TYR A 149 5.47 5.62 16.60
C TYR A 149 4.97 6.60 17.66
N THR A 150 3.67 6.55 17.96
CA THR A 150 3.08 7.50 18.91
C THR A 150 3.48 7.21 20.36
N ALA A 151 3.64 5.93 20.72
CA ALA A 151 4.20 5.53 22.01
C ALA A 151 5.64 6.01 22.19
N ALA A 152 6.48 5.89 21.16
CA ALA A 152 7.86 6.37 21.19
C ALA A 152 7.98 7.90 21.36
N LEU A 153 6.95 8.65 20.98
CA LEU A 153 6.84 10.10 21.23
C LEU A 153 6.25 10.45 22.61
N GLY A 154 5.94 9.45 23.44
CA GLY A 154 5.34 9.66 24.77
C GLY A 154 3.87 10.04 24.72
N ILE A 155 3.16 9.81 23.60
CA ILE A 155 1.72 10.08 23.51
C ILE A 155 0.99 9.05 24.38
N ALA A 156 0.24 9.56 25.36
CA ALA A 156 -0.55 8.74 26.27
C ALA A 156 -1.54 7.84 25.51
N ALA A 157 -1.74 6.62 26.00
CA ALA A 157 -2.51 5.58 25.32
C ALA A 157 -3.90 6.04 24.84
N ALA A 158 -4.61 6.83 25.67
CA ALA A 158 -5.94 7.36 25.34
C ALA A 158 -5.95 8.33 24.13
N TYR A 159 -4.79 8.85 23.73
CA TYR A 159 -4.63 9.81 22.63
C TYR A 159 -3.87 9.22 21.43
N GLN A 160 -3.44 7.95 21.50
CA GLN A 160 -2.81 7.29 20.36
C GLN A 160 -3.87 7.01 19.28
N SER A 161 -3.65 7.54 18.08
CA SER A 161 -4.56 7.35 16.95
C SER A 161 -3.86 7.62 15.64
N MET A 162 -4.37 7.00 14.56
CA MET A 162 -3.96 7.26 13.18
C MET A 162 -4.20 8.72 12.76
N GLU A 163 -5.09 9.43 13.47
CA GLU A 163 -5.43 10.82 13.20
C GLU A 163 -4.72 11.83 14.11
N HIS A 164 -3.82 11.36 14.98
CA HIS A 164 -3.06 12.24 15.85
C HIS A 164 -2.14 13.17 15.02
N PRO A 165 -1.96 14.46 15.36
CA PRO A 165 -1.11 15.39 14.60
C PRO A 165 0.33 14.90 14.38
N ALA A 166 0.90 14.17 15.35
CA ALA A 166 2.23 13.55 15.18
C ALA A 166 2.24 12.46 14.09
N ALA A 167 1.19 11.64 14.01
CA ALA A 167 1.03 10.66 12.94
C ALA A 167 0.84 11.35 11.58
N ASP A 168 0.10 12.46 11.54
CA ASP A 168 -0.05 13.26 10.34
C ASP A 168 1.28 13.84 9.84
N HIS A 169 2.11 14.34 10.75
CA HIS A 169 3.44 14.86 10.41
C HIS A 169 4.33 13.75 9.83
N ALA A 170 4.41 12.60 10.50
CA ALA A 170 5.17 11.45 10.00
C ALA A 170 4.73 11.03 8.60
N LYS A 171 3.40 10.92 8.38
CA LYS A 171 2.82 10.56 7.09
C LYS A 171 3.08 11.59 6.00
N ALA A 172 3.12 12.89 6.34
CA ALA A 172 3.52 13.91 5.38
C ALA A 172 4.98 13.75 4.96
N VAL A 173 5.90 13.50 5.90
CA VAL A 173 7.32 13.23 5.61
C VAL A 173 7.49 11.97 4.76
N MET A 174 6.80 10.88 5.10
CA MET A 174 6.82 9.64 4.30
C MET A 174 6.33 9.88 2.87
N ALA A 175 5.27 10.68 2.69
CA ALA A 175 4.74 10.98 1.35
C ALA A 175 5.74 11.78 0.50
N LEU A 176 6.43 12.75 1.10
CA LEU A 176 7.50 13.49 0.46
C LEU A 176 8.67 12.56 0.08
N ALA A 177 9.10 11.70 1.00
CA ALA A 177 10.18 10.74 0.77
C ALA A 177 9.86 9.72 -0.34
N ALA A 178 8.63 9.22 -0.40
CA ALA A 178 8.20 8.26 -1.40
C ALA A 178 7.99 8.87 -2.80
N THR A 179 7.85 10.20 -2.90
CA THR A 179 7.58 10.88 -4.17
C THR A 179 8.75 10.69 -5.14
N GLY A 180 8.45 10.27 -6.37
CA GLY A 180 9.47 9.95 -7.38
C GLY A 180 10.14 8.59 -7.19
N THR A 181 9.75 7.83 -6.17
CA THR A 181 10.18 6.44 -5.97
C THR A 181 9.06 5.47 -6.36
N ARG A 182 9.38 4.17 -6.32
CA ARG A 182 8.40 3.09 -6.52
C ARG A 182 7.63 2.70 -5.24
N ALA A 183 7.97 3.29 -4.09
CA ALA A 183 7.40 2.90 -2.82
C ALA A 183 5.95 3.37 -2.69
N ARG A 184 5.05 2.42 -2.43
CA ARG A 184 3.66 2.72 -2.09
C ARG A 184 3.53 3.10 -0.62
N LEU A 185 2.52 3.89 -0.28
CA LEU A 185 2.25 4.30 1.09
C LEU A 185 1.07 3.49 1.64
N SER A 186 1.27 2.87 2.80
CA SER A 186 0.23 2.22 3.58
C SER A 186 0.07 2.92 4.93
N ASP A 187 -1.15 3.33 5.28
CA ASP A 187 -1.44 3.84 6.63
C ASP A 187 -1.53 2.68 7.62
N GLY A 188 -1.61 3.01 8.92
CA GLY A 188 -1.87 2.12 10.04
C GLY A 188 -3.24 1.44 10.01
N SER A 189 -3.55 0.77 11.12
CA SER A 189 -4.92 0.35 11.48
C SER A 189 -5.28 0.92 12.84
N THR A 190 -6.58 0.97 13.16
CA THR A 190 -7.04 1.13 14.54
C THR A 190 -6.99 -0.21 15.29
N ASN A 191 -6.57 -0.16 16.55
CA ASN A 191 -6.62 -1.26 17.52
C ASN A 191 -7.99 -1.40 18.20
N ILE A 192 -8.94 -0.51 17.90
CA ILE A 192 -10.34 -0.66 18.29
C ILE A 192 -11.00 -1.60 17.27
N VAL A 193 -11.07 -2.88 17.64
CA VAL A 193 -11.60 -3.93 16.77
C VAL A 193 -13.11 -4.13 17.01
N PRO A 194 -13.89 -4.43 15.95
CA PRO A 194 -15.34 -4.57 16.05
C PRO A 194 -15.73 -5.93 16.61
N VAL A 195 -15.68 -6.04 17.94
CA VAL A 195 -16.07 -7.21 18.74
C VAL A 195 -16.86 -6.74 19.97
N GLY A 196 -17.73 -7.60 20.50
CA GLY A 196 -18.57 -7.29 21.66
C GLY A 196 -20.05 -7.25 21.30
N ASP A 197 -20.81 -6.40 22.00
CA ASP A 197 -22.23 -6.18 21.71
C ASP A 197 -22.43 -5.37 20.41
N GLU A 198 -23.68 -5.30 19.95
CA GLU A 198 -24.05 -4.61 18.72
C GLU A 198 -23.61 -3.14 18.71
N ALA A 199 -23.75 -2.44 19.84
CA ALA A 199 -23.38 -1.03 19.94
C ALA A 199 -21.86 -0.83 19.82
N ALA A 200 -21.06 -1.67 20.48
CA ALA A 200 -19.60 -1.65 20.39
C ALA A 200 -19.11 -1.96 18.97
N VAL A 201 -19.69 -2.98 18.33
CA VAL A 201 -19.37 -3.33 16.93
C VAL A 201 -19.67 -2.16 16.00
N HIS A 202 -20.85 -1.54 16.10
CA HIS A 202 -21.23 -0.40 15.26
C HIS A 202 -20.35 0.83 15.48
N GLN A 203 -19.95 1.12 16.73
CA GLN A 203 -19.03 2.20 17.04
C GLN A 203 -17.63 1.96 16.45
N ALA A 204 -17.10 0.74 16.60
CA ALA A 204 -15.81 0.37 16.03
C ALA A 204 -15.82 0.41 14.49
N TRP A 205 -16.91 -0.03 13.86
CA TRP A 205 -17.09 0.09 12.41
C TRP A 205 -17.18 1.54 11.93
N ALA A 206 -17.95 2.39 12.60
CA ALA A 206 -18.05 3.80 12.27
C ALA A 206 -16.69 4.51 12.40
N LEU A 207 -15.95 4.23 13.47
CA LEU A 207 -14.59 4.72 13.67
C LEU A 207 -13.67 4.25 12.54
N HIS A 208 -13.64 2.95 12.28
CA HIS A 208 -12.75 2.38 11.27
C HIS A 208 -13.05 2.94 9.88
N ALA A 209 -14.31 2.95 9.43
CA ALA A 209 -14.71 3.51 8.14
C ALA A 209 -14.29 4.99 7.98
N ARG A 210 -14.44 5.79 9.04
CA ARG A 210 -14.02 7.20 9.06
C ARG A 210 -12.49 7.35 8.96
N LEU A 211 -11.72 6.52 9.64
CA LEU A 211 -10.26 6.54 9.55
C LEU A 211 -9.78 6.07 8.17
N VAL A 212 -10.43 5.06 7.58
CA VAL A 212 -10.16 4.61 6.21
C VAL A 212 -10.38 5.74 5.22
N ARG A 213 -11.57 6.35 5.27
CA ARG A 213 -11.93 7.52 4.47
C ARG A 213 -10.87 8.62 4.57
N ARG A 214 -10.49 8.98 5.80
CA ARG A 214 -9.53 10.05 6.08
C ARG A 214 -8.17 9.83 5.44
N HIS A 215 -7.64 8.60 5.46
CA HIS A 215 -6.33 8.36 4.87
C HIS A 215 -6.39 8.33 3.34
N LEU A 216 -7.50 7.89 2.74
CA LEU A 216 -7.74 8.00 1.29
C LEU A 216 -7.76 9.46 0.83
N GLU A 217 -8.46 10.33 1.56
CA GLU A 217 -8.48 11.79 1.32
C GLU A 217 -7.09 12.44 1.41
N ARG A 218 -6.17 11.82 2.16
CA ARG A 218 -4.78 12.28 2.34
C ARG A 218 -3.79 11.61 1.39
N GLY A 219 -4.26 10.84 0.41
CA GLY A 219 -3.41 10.20 -0.61
C GLY A 219 -2.78 8.87 -0.18
N TYR A 220 -3.17 8.33 0.97
CA TYR A 220 -2.80 6.98 1.40
C TYR A 220 -3.86 5.99 0.90
N PHE A 221 -3.60 5.36 -0.23
CA PHE A 221 -4.54 4.44 -0.89
C PHE A 221 -4.42 2.98 -0.43
N GLN A 222 -3.54 2.71 0.53
CA GLN A 222 -3.37 1.40 1.17
C GLN A 222 -3.41 1.55 2.68
N GLY A 223 -3.76 0.46 3.36
CA GLY A 223 -3.80 0.33 4.81
C GLY A 223 -3.85 -1.16 5.17
N TRP A 224 -3.65 -1.47 6.44
CA TRP A 224 -3.80 -2.82 6.99
C TRP A 224 -4.91 -2.83 8.03
N ASP A 225 -5.42 -4.01 8.31
CA ASP A 225 -6.50 -4.27 9.26
C ASP A 225 -5.99 -5.29 10.29
N LEU A 226 -6.32 -5.10 11.57
CA LEU A 226 -5.88 -5.97 12.66
C LEU A 226 -6.85 -7.14 12.89
N HIS A 227 -8.07 -7.04 12.37
CA HIS A 227 -9.10 -8.05 12.58
C HIS A 227 -9.97 -8.24 11.33
N PRO A 228 -10.35 -9.49 10.96
CA PRO A 228 -11.17 -9.75 9.78
C PRO A 228 -12.49 -8.97 9.75
N ALA A 229 -13.09 -8.70 10.91
CA ALA A 229 -14.31 -7.91 10.99
C ALA A 229 -14.12 -6.40 10.67
N GLN A 230 -12.90 -5.92 10.42
CA GLN A 230 -12.65 -4.57 9.87
C GLN A 230 -12.77 -4.55 8.33
N LEU A 231 -12.63 -5.71 7.66
CA LEU A 231 -12.69 -5.82 6.20
C LEU A 231 -13.98 -5.23 5.60
N PRO A 232 -15.20 -5.50 6.13
CA PRO A 232 -16.43 -4.92 5.56
C PRO A 232 -16.36 -3.40 5.45
N THR A 233 -15.93 -2.73 6.51
CA THR A 233 -15.76 -1.26 6.54
C THR A 233 -14.59 -0.75 5.71
N ARG A 234 -13.51 -1.53 5.55
CA ARG A 234 -12.41 -1.24 4.62
C ARG A 234 -12.91 -1.14 3.19
N TYR A 235 -13.60 -2.18 2.72
CA TYR A 235 -14.18 -2.23 1.38
C TYR A 235 -15.23 -1.14 1.19
N LEU A 236 -16.17 -0.99 2.14
CA LEU A 236 -17.21 0.03 2.09
C LEU A 236 -16.63 1.45 1.94
N ALA A 237 -15.72 1.85 2.83
CA ALA A 237 -15.14 3.19 2.81
C ALA A 237 -14.31 3.45 1.54
N THR A 238 -13.58 2.44 1.07
CA THR A 238 -12.79 2.54 -0.17
C THR A 238 -13.67 2.67 -1.41
N TYR A 239 -14.73 1.87 -1.49
CA TYR A 239 -15.64 1.90 -2.64
C TYR A 239 -16.41 3.21 -2.65
N LEU A 240 -16.96 3.62 -1.51
CA LEU A 240 -17.64 4.91 -1.39
C LEU A 240 -16.72 6.07 -1.78
N PHE A 241 -15.45 6.07 -1.39
CA PHE A 241 -14.48 7.10 -1.80
C PHE A 241 -14.33 7.23 -3.31
N PHE A 242 -14.28 6.12 -4.05
CA PHE A 242 -14.15 6.17 -5.51
C PHE A 242 -15.49 6.37 -6.25
N ARG A 243 -16.61 6.06 -5.61
CA ARG A 243 -17.96 6.32 -6.14
C ARG A 243 -18.38 7.77 -5.95
N GLU A 244 -18.07 8.34 -4.81
CA GLU A 244 -18.41 9.72 -4.48
C GLU A 244 -17.63 10.69 -5.35
N GLY A 245 -18.34 11.57 -6.06
CA GLY A 245 -17.73 12.54 -6.97
C GLY A 245 -17.30 11.96 -8.33
N LEU A 246 -17.49 10.67 -8.59
CA LEU A 246 -17.07 10.02 -9.84
C LEU A 246 -17.62 10.72 -11.09
N ALA A 247 -18.92 11.05 -11.11
CA ALA A 247 -19.57 11.69 -12.24
C ALA A 247 -18.89 13.03 -12.59
N GLU A 248 -18.55 13.83 -11.57
CA GLU A 248 -17.87 15.11 -11.77
C GLU A 248 -16.42 14.91 -12.23
N VAL A 249 -15.71 13.92 -11.68
CA VAL A 249 -14.36 13.56 -12.10
C VAL A 249 -14.34 13.13 -13.58
N LEU A 250 -15.24 12.25 -13.99
CA LEU A 250 -15.34 11.77 -15.38
C LEU A 250 -15.73 12.90 -16.34
N ARG A 251 -16.68 13.77 -15.94
CA ARG A 251 -17.06 14.95 -16.72
C ARG A 251 -15.88 15.89 -16.94
N ARG A 252 -15.13 16.23 -15.88
CA ARG A 252 -13.95 17.10 -15.97
C ARG A 252 -12.85 16.47 -16.83
N LEU A 253 -12.60 15.17 -16.65
CA LEU A 253 -11.64 14.44 -17.46
C LEU A 253 -12.01 14.47 -18.95
N ARG A 254 -13.29 14.24 -19.29
CA ARG A 254 -13.80 14.34 -20.67
C ARG A 254 -13.56 15.71 -21.28
N ILE A 255 -13.91 16.77 -20.54
CA ILE A 255 -13.76 18.15 -21.00
C ILE A 255 -12.29 18.44 -21.31
N TYR A 256 -11.40 18.12 -20.36
CA TYR A 256 -9.96 18.29 -20.53
C TYR A 256 -9.42 17.54 -21.76
N LEU A 257 -9.77 16.26 -21.90
CA LEU A 257 -9.27 15.41 -23.00
C LEU A 257 -9.81 15.84 -24.35
N SER A 258 -11.07 16.29 -24.41
CA SER A 258 -11.68 16.79 -25.66
C SER A 258 -11.14 18.16 -26.11
N GLY A 259 -10.39 18.87 -25.26
CA GLY A 259 -9.88 20.21 -25.57
C GLY A 259 -10.94 21.31 -25.57
N HIS A 260 -12.18 21.02 -25.17
CA HIS A 260 -13.24 22.02 -25.07
C HIS A 260 -12.99 22.89 -23.83
N GLY A 261 -12.90 24.21 -24.03
CA GLY A 261 -13.06 25.17 -22.94
C GLY A 261 -14.53 25.26 -22.55
N GLY A 262 -14.83 25.26 -21.24
CA GLY A 262 -16.21 25.35 -20.77
C GLY A 262 -16.44 24.61 -19.46
N GLY A 263 -16.24 25.32 -18.35
CA GLY A 263 -16.48 24.83 -17.01
C GLY A 263 -16.09 25.88 -15.98
N ALA A 264 -16.60 25.76 -14.76
CA ALA A 264 -16.21 26.64 -13.65
C ALA A 264 -14.77 26.38 -13.15
N VAL A 265 -14.17 25.24 -13.53
CA VAL A 265 -12.83 24.81 -13.14
C VAL A 265 -11.94 24.75 -14.37
N MET A 266 -10.76 25.37 -14.28
CA MET A 266 -9.73 25.31 -15.31
C MET A 266 -8.77 24.18 -14.98
N ASP A 267 -8.89 23.06 -15.69
CA ASP A 267 -8.04 21.88 -15.50
C ASP A 267 -6.73 21.98 -16.30
N GLU A 268 -5.61 21.75 -15.62
CA GLU A 268 -4.25 21.77 -16.16
C GLU A 268 -3.69 20.33 -16.22
N PRO A 269 -2.54 20.07 -16.87
CA PRO A 269 -1.97 18.71 -16.94
C PRO A 269 -1.83 18.02 -15.58
N ALA A 270 -1.50 18.77 -14.52
CA ALA A 270 -1.39 18.21 -13.17
C ALA A 270 -2.76 17.78 -12.60
N THR A 271 -3.82 18.56 -12.81
CA THR A 271 -5.16 18.20 -12.32
C THR A 271 -5.78 17.08 -13.15
N ALA A 272 -5.57 17.08 -14.47
CA ALA A 272 -5.96 15.98 -15.34
C ALA A 272 -5.28 14.65 -14.96
N GLN A 273 -3.99 14.70 -14.63
CA GLN A 273 -3.26 13.55 -14.09
C GLN A 273 -3.90 13.04 -12.80
N ALA A 274 -4.30 13.92 -11.88
CA ALA A 274 -4.97 13.54 -10.64
C ALA A 274 -6.36 12.92 -10.88
N LEU A 275 -7.15 13.48 -11.81
CA LEU A 275 -8.45 12.94 -12.21
C LEU A 275 -8.30 11.53 -12.81
N ALA A 276 -7.38 11.35 -13.77
CA ALA A 276 -7.10 10.06 -14.37
C ALA A 276 -6.61 9.05 -13.33
N ALA A 277 -5.73 9.45 -12.41
CA ALA A 277 -5.23 8.58 -11.35
C ALA A 277 -6.34 8.14 -10.38
N PHE A 278 -7.30 9.01 -10.08
CA PHE A 278 -8.48 8.69 -9.27
C PHE A 278 -9.33 7.62 -9.96
N VAL A 279 -9.70 7.84 -11.22
CA VAL A 279 -10.51 6.88 -12.00
C VAL A 279 -9.79 5.55 -12.14
N ARG A 280 -8.49 5.57 -12.47
CA ARG A 280 -7.67 4.36 -12.62
C ARG A 280 -7.65 3.53 -11.34
N ARG A 281 -7.52 4.18 -10.17
CA ARG A 281 -7.59 3.49 -8.86
C ARG A 281 -8.99 2.92 -8.59
N GLY A 282 -10.05 3.66 -8.93
CA GLY A 282 -11.43 3.17 -8.84
C GLY A 282 -11.65 1.91 -9.67
N VAL A 283 -11.10 1.86 -10.89
CA VAL A 283 -11.14 0.67 -11.75
C VAL A 283 -10.34 -0.48 -11.15
N HIS A 284 -9.09 -0.24 -10.73
CA HIS A 284 -8.23 -1.29 -10.16
C HIS A 284 -8.83 -1.97 -8.92
N CYS A 285 -9.52 -1.22 -8.06
CA CYS A 285 -10.15 -1.79 -6.87
C CYS A 285 -11.56 -2.36 -7.09
N GLY A 286 -12.11 -2.22 -8.30
CA GLY A 286 -13.44 -2.71 -8.67
C GLY A 286 -14.60 -1.79 -8.27
N ALA A 287 -14.34 -0.59 -7.75
CA ALA A 287 -15.38 0.38 -7.41
C ALA A 287 -15.99 1.07 -8.66
N VAL A 288 -15.26 1.06 -9.78
CA VAL A 288 -15.68 1.67 -11.05
C VAL A 288 -15.46 0.68 -12.18
N THR A 289 -16.43 0.53 -13.07
CA THR A 289 -16.30 -0.33 -14.25
C THR A 289 -15.67 0.43 -15.42
N LEU A 290 -14.99 -0.28 -16.32
CA LEU A 290 -14.47 0.33 -17.55
C LEU A 290 -15.59 0.84 -18.47
N ASP A 291 -16.75 0.19 -18.47
CA ASP A 291 -17.91 0.61 -19.25
C ASP A 291 -18.45 1.96 -18.77
N GLU A 292 -18.52 2.20 -17.45
CA GLU A 292 -18.88 3.51 -16.90
C GLU A 292 -17.90 4.59 -17.38
N VAL A 293 -16.59 4.31 -17.32
CA VAL A 293 -15.55 5.25 -17.80
C VAL A 293 -15.73 5.54 -19.29
N GLN A 294 -15.88 4.50 -20.11
CA GLN A 294 -16.04 4.66 -21.56
C GLN A 294 -17.30 5.47 -21.89
N SER A 295 -18.43 5.17 -21.24
CA SER A 295 -19.71 5.86 -21.50
C SER A 295 -19.71 7.34 -21.12
N GLN A 296 -19.05 7.70 -20.01
CA GLN A 296 -19.12 9.05 -19.45
C GLN A 296 -17.94 9.93 -19.88
N ALA A 297 -16.74 9.36 -19.95
CA ALA A 297 -15.51 10.06 -20.31
C ALA A 297 -15.05 9.83 -21.76
N GLY A 298 -15.56 8.80 -22.44
CA GLY A 298 -15.21 8.51 -23.83
C GLY A 298 -13.83 7.87 -24.02
N VAL A 299 -13.21 7.38 -22.95
CA VAL A 299 -11.84 6.85 -22.98
C VAL A 299 -11.72 5.50 -22.29
N GLY A 300 -10.86 4.65 -22.86
CA GLY A 300 -10.50 3.36 -22.27
C GLY A 300 -9.34 3.46 -21.27
N PHE A 301 -9.02 2.32 -20.67
CA PHE A 301 -8.00 2.22 -19.62
C PHE A 301 -6.60 2.68 -20.07
N ALA A 302 -6.21 2.39 -21.33
CA ALA A 302 -4.89 2.77 -21.85
C ALA A 302 -4.66 4.29 -21.79
N ILE A 303 -5.67 5.08 -22.16
CA ILE A 303 -5.59 6.55 -22.08
C ILE A 303 -5.52 7.02 -20.63
N LEU A 304 -6.28 6.40 -19.71
CA LEU A 304 -6.16 6.71 -18.28
C LEU A 304 -4.73 6.47 -17.77
N ASP A 305 -4.11 5.37 -18.19
CA ASP A 305 -2.74 5.04 -17.80
C ASP A 305 -1.75 6.06 -18.35
N ASP A 306 -1.85 6.39 -19.64
CA ASP A 306 -0.95 7.34 -20.28
C ASP A 306 -1.10 8.77 -19.75
N VAL A 307 -2.32 9.23 -19.47
CA VAL A 307 -2.54 10.54 -18.83
C VAL A 307 -1.92 10.54 -17.43
N THR A 308 -2.11 9.46 -16.67
CA THR A 308 -1.53 9.36 -15.32
C THR A 308 0.00 9.31 -15.35
N ALA A 309 0.58 8.64 -16.35
CA ALA A 309 2.01 8.51 -16.56
C ALA A 309 2.65 9.73 -17.27
N ARG A 310 1.84 10.74 -17.66
CA ARG A 310 2.26 11.89 -18.47
C ARG A 310 2.88 11.49 -19.82
N ARG A 311 2.37 10.43 -20.43
CA ARG A 311 2.78 9.90 -21.75
C ARG A 311 1.75 10.13 -22.84
N ALA A 312 0.55 10.59 -22.50
CA ALA A 312 -0.55 10.71 -23.45
C ALA A 312 -0.27 11.76 -24.55
N ASP A 313 -0.44 11.35 -25.81
CA ASP A 313 -0.58 12.29 -26.92
C ASP A 313 -2.00 12.85 -26.94
N LEU A 314 -2.17 14.02 -26.33
CA LEU A 314 -3.47 14.68 -26.22
C LEU A 314 -4.06 15.08 -27.59
N SER A 315 -3.25 15.19 -28.64
CA SER A 315 -3.76 15.49 -29.99
C SER A 315 -4.47 14.27 -30.58
N ALA A 316 -3.81 13.11 -30.54
CA ALA A 316 -4.38 11.85 -30.99
C ALA A 316 -5.65 11.46 -30.18
N VAL A 317 -5.65 11.72 -28.87
CA VAL A 317 -6.84 11.48 -28.03
C VAL A 317 -8.02 12.35 -28.46
N ARG A 318 -7.79 13.64 -28.77
CA ARG A 318 -8.85 14.55 -29.24
C ARG A 318 -9.45 14.10 -30.56
N ASP A 319 -8.61 13.71 -31.50
CA ASP A 319 -9.04 13.25 -32.83
C ASP A 319 -9.92 12.00 -32.71
N ALA A 320 -9.52 11.04 -31.87
CA ALA A 320 -10.30 9.82 -31.61
C ALA A 320 -11.66 10.13 -30.95
N MET A 321 -11.70 11.06 -29.99
CA MET A 321 -12.95 11.46 -29.34
C MET A 321 -13.90 12.20 -30.30
N ALA A 322 -13.37 13.05 -31.18
CA ALA A 322 -14.17 13.76 -32.18
C ALA A 322 -14.80 12.81 -33.21
N ALA A 323 -14.05 11.79 -33.65
CA ALA A 323 -14.57 10.76 -34.55
C ALA A 323 -15.74 9.97 -33.93
N SER A 324 -15.63 9.61 -32.64
CA SER A 324 -16.69 8.87 -31.93
C SER A 324 -17.99 9.67 -31.75
N THR A 325 -17.94 11.00 -31.74
CA THR A 325 -19.14 11.86 -31.64
C THR A 325 -19.82 12.13 -32.98
N ALA A 326 -19.15 11.87 -34.11
CA ALA A 326 -19.72 12.06 -35.44
C ALA A 326 -20.60 10.87 -35.91
N ASP A 327 -20.42 9.70 -35.29
CA ASP A 327 -21.14 8.45 -35.58
C ASP A 327 -22.42 8.23 -34.73
N THR A 328 -22.84 9.23 -33.95
CA THR A 328 -24.06 9.24 -33.11
C THR A 328 -24.94 10.43 -33.44
#